data_AF-A0A1N7R508-F1
#
_entry.id   AF-A0A1N7R508-F1
#
_cell.length_a   1.000
_cell.length_b   1.000
_cell.length_c   1.000
_cell.angle_alpha   90.00
_cell.angle_beta   90.00
_cell.angle_gamma   90.00
#
_symmetry.space_group_name_H-M   'P 1'
#
loop_
_entity.id
_entity.type
_entity.pdbx_description
1 polymer ?
#
loop_
_entity_poly.entity_id
_entity_poly.type
_entity_poly.pdbx_seq_one_letter_code
_entity_poly.pdbx_strand_id
1 'polypeptide(L)'
;MPSSMSNGHYQIAAALMRRPPIPYARTKDDPLHRRLRIYAADPSLPKLDGAIATVQVDYEPLAPGPVGALFEVDCNDPGQGETYRSANLDAPAVLLADGYPPSMSDPRFHQQMVYAVCSTTYRSFKDALGRNPTWGFGSADAPAKLRLRPHYGDDRNAYYCSEPSQGELRFGYFRAEDGPLDNRSLPGGYVFTCLSHDIVVHEATHALLDGLRAHFMEPTTSDVLGFHEGFADLVAIFQRFRHTEVVTQALRQFRGAPEKSELLTHLATQFGYATGRNGPLRLAIEQDPTKPLQYDGSLGPHALGSVLLSAVFEAYTQVYRRRTERLMRLATKGTGVLPPGELPYDLLVLLAGAASKLARQFLTICVRAVDYCPPSGLTFGDYLRALITADYDLVPDDPWDYRGALIDAFRRRRIYPSSASSLSEDALLWRPPRIAMPKIEDMDIAALRLSDDTDTAKQVEELLTLAHVLGTYVTQPDRLQEFGLALPGDPRLDGDHVDAPCVQSIRPARRVAPQGQVATDVVVEITQARQVAPRPGQPGFEFHGGATVILGTDGRIRYSILKSVVSPNAVQDRRAWLASPAAQPTWRVEENAYLRQRDLLLSLHRQD
;
A
#
# COMPACT_ATOMS: atom_id res chain seq x y z
N MET A 1 16.04 -4.72 -20.02
CA MET A 1 14.88 -3.83 -19.86
C MET A 1 14.24 -3.67 -21.24
N PRO A 2 12.95 -3.96 -21.44
CA PRO A 2 12.28 -3.53 -22.66
C PRO A 2 12.40 -2.00 -22.73
N SER A 3 12.94 -1.46 -23.82
CA SER A 3 13.00 -0.02 -24.07
C SER A 3 11.59 0.53 -24.26
N SER A 4 11.32 1.75 -23.78
CA SER A 4 10.07 2.45 -24.09
C SER A 4 9.90 2.59 -25.62
N MET A 5 8.65 2.52 -26.10
CA MET A 5 8.35 2.82 -27.51
C MET A 5 8.15 4.33 -27.64
N SER A 6 8.83 4.96 -28.61
CA SER A 6 8.74 6.40 -28.87
C SER A 6 8.34 6.65 -30.32
N ASN A 7 7.44 7.60 -30.54
CA ASN A 7 7.07 8.10 -31.87
C ASN A 7 7.44 9.58 -32.06
N GLY A 8 8.46 10.07 -31.34
CA GLY A 8 8.95 11.45 -31.41
C GLY A 8 8.11 12.49 -30.66
N HIS A 9 6.81 12.24 -30.43
CA HIS A 9 5.91 13.15 -29.70
C HIS A 9 5.58 12.70 -28.27
N TYR A 10 5.50 11.38 -28.05
CA TYR A 10 5.27 10.76 -26.74
C TYR A 10 5.97 9.40 -26.67
N GLN A 11 6.05 8.86 -25.46
CA GLN A 11 6.58 7.55 -25.13
C GLN A 11 5.51 6.66 -24.49
N ILE A 12 5.69 5.35 -24.60
CA ILE A 12 4.91 4.34 -23.89
C ILE A 12 5.87 3.56 -22.98
N ALA A 13 5.52 3.49 -21.69
CA ALA A 13 6.35 2.86 -20.69
C ALA A 13 6.45 1.34 -20.88
N ALA A 14 7.61 0.78 -20.54
CA ALA A 14 7.84 -0.66 -20.58
C ALA A 14 6.87 -1.44 -19.69
N ALA A 15 6.30 -0.82 -18.65
CA ALA A 15 5.32 -1.44 -17.76
C ALA A 15 4.06 -1.90 -18.51
N LEU A 16 3.63 -1.17 -19.55
CA LEU A 16 2.48 -1.53 -20.39
C LEU A 16 2.75 -2.72 -21.32
N MET A 17 4.03 -3.06 -21.52
CA MET A 17 4.46 -4.19 -22.35
C MET A 17 4.66 -5.48 -21.53
N ARG A 18 4.57 -5.41 -20.19
CA ARG A 18 4.73 -6.57 -19.32
C ARG A 18 3.48 -7.44 -19.37
N ARG A 19 3.67 -8.75 -19.32
CA ARG A 19 2.54 -9.67 -19.14
C ARG A 19 2.01 -9.54 -17.72
N PRO A 20 0.73 -9.17 -17.52
CA PRO A 20 0.19 -9.01 -16.19
C PRO A 20 0.08 -10.37 -15.48
N PRO A 21 0.27 -10.43 -14.16
CA PRO A 21 -0.04 -11.62 -13.39
C PRO A 21 -1.56 -11.87 -13.44
N ILE A 22 -1.97 -13.02 -13.99
CA ILE A 22 -3.38 -13.43 -14.01
C ILE A 22 -3.60 -14.43 -12.87
N PRO A 23 -4.44 -14.11 -11.86
CA PRO A 23 -4.82 -15.07 -10.83
C PRO A 23 -5.48 -16.30 -11.46
N TYR A 24 -5.36 -17.45 -10.80
CA TYR A 24 -6.00 -18.68 -11.26
C TYR A 24 -7.52 -18.50 -11.46
N ALA A 25 -8.00 -18.84 -12.65
CA ALA A 25 -9.42 -18.85 -12.97
C ALA A 25 -10.02 -20.18 -12.53
N ARG A 26 -10.69 -20.17 -11.36
CA ARG A 26 -11.41 -21.32 -10.81
C ARG A 26 -12.38 -21.93 -11.83
N THR A 27 -12.37 -23.26 -11.93
CA THR A 27 -13.40 -24.04 -12.62
C THR A 27 -14.61 -24.28 -11.71
N LYS A 28 -15.73 -24.76 -12.27
CA LYS A 28 -16.95 -24.99 -11.46
C LYS A 28 -16.70 -26.00 -10.31
N ASP A 29 -15.84 -26.99 -10.54
CA ASP A 29 -15.61 -28.12 -9.65
C ASP A 29 -14.52 -27.86 -8.61
N ASP A 30 -13.68 -26.84 -8.81
CA ASP A 30 -12.67 -26.47 -7.82
C ASP A 30 -13.31 -25.93 -6.53
N PRO A 31 -12.69 -26.09 -5.35
CA PRO A 31 -13.13 -25.39 -4.15
C PRO A 31 -13.13 -23.86 -4.33
N LEU A 32 -13.92 -23.13 -3.53
CA LEU A 32 -13.84 -21.67 -3.50
C LEU A 32 -12.55 -21.20 -2.81
N HIS A 33 -12.22 -21.82 -1.68
CA HIS A 33 -11.13 -21.39 -0.81
C HIS A 33 -10.38 -22.59 -0.23
N ARG A 34 -9.08 -22.40 -0.01
CA ARG A 34 -8.24 -23.22 0.90
C ARG A 34 -8.18 -22.52 2.25
N ARG A 35 -8.40 -23.28 3.33
CA ARG A 35 -8.26 -22.79 4.70
C ARG A 35 -6.83 -23.03 5.19
N LEU A 36 -6.18 -22.00 5.72
CA LEU A 36 -4.81 -22.07 6.23
C LEU A 36 -4.71 -21.40 7.59
N ARG A 37 -4.04 -22.05 8.54
CA ARG A 37 -3.70 -21.45 9.83
C ARG A 37 -2.49 -20.52 9.69
N ILE A 38 -2.54 -19.38 10.37
CA ILE A 38 -1.48 -18.37 10.42
C ILE A 38 -1.30 -17.88 11.87
N TYR A 39 -0.17 -17.23 12.16
CA TYR A 39 -0.12 -16.32 13.30
C TYR A 39 -0.86 -15.03 12.94
N ALA A 40 -1.75 -14.54 13.80
CA ALA A 40 -2.62 -13.38 13.53
C ALA A 40 -2.03 -12.03 14.00
N ALA A 41 -0.96 -12.10 14.78
CA ALA A 41 -0.12 -11.00 15.22
C ALA A 41 1.30 -11.56 15.39
N ASP A 42 1.80 -11.65 16.62
CA ASP A 42 3.12 -12.22 16.91
C ASP A 42 3.04 -13.64 17.50
N PRO A 43 3.99 -14.55 17.18
CA PRO A 43 3.98 -15.92 17.67
C PRO A 43 4.28 -16.06 19.18
N SER A 44 4.78 -15.00 19.82
CA SER A 44 5.00 -14.94 21.27
C SER A 44 3.70 -14.72 22.06
N LEU A 45 2.60 -14.35 21.40
CA LEU A 45 1.30 -14.21 22.05
C LEU A 45 0.74 -15.58 22.45
N PRO A 46 0.12 -15.72 23.63
CA PRO A 46 -0.56 -16.96 24.03
C PRO A 46 -1.62 -17.40 23.00
N LYS A 47 -1.78 -18.71 22.79
CA LYS A 47 -2.85 -19.24 21.90
C LYS A 47 -4.25 -18.79 22.32
N LEU A 48 -4.47 -18.67 23.62
CA LEU A 48 -5.71 -18.16 24.21
C LEU A 48 -5.92 -16.65 23.97
N ASP A 49 -4.89 -15.95 23.48
CA ASP A 49 -4.89 -14.52 23.14
C ASP A 49 -5.20 -14.24 21.65
N GLY A 50 -5.73 -15.24 20.94
CA GLY A 50 -6.04 -15.11 19.51
C GLY A 50 -4.80 -15.13 18.62
N ALA A 51 -3.65 -15.59 19.12
CA ALA A 51 -2.39 -15.61 18.37
C ALA A 51 -2.45 -16.39 17.05
N ILE A 52 -3.41 -17.31 16.91
CA ILE A 52 -3.60 -18.14 15.71
C ILE A 52 -4.96 -17.81 15.10
N ALA A 53 -4.96 -17.52 13.80
CA ALA A 53 -6.18 -17.38 13.01
C ALA A 53 -6.21 -18.41 11.88
N THR A 54 -7.40 -18.76 11.43
CA THR A 54 -7.59 -19.52 10.18
C THR A 54 -8.10 -18.57 9.11
N VAL A 55 -7.35 -18.43 8.02
CA VAL A 55 -7.69 -17.55 6.90
C VAL A 55 -8.18 -18.37 5.71
N GLN A 56 -9.06 -17.76 4.92
CA GLN A 56 -9.54 -18.29 3.65
C GLN A 56 -8.73 -17.67 2.51
N VAL A 57 -7.91 -18.49 1.87
CA VAL A 57 -7.14 -18.14 0.67
C VAL A 57 -7.92 -18.63 -0.54
N ASP A 58 -7.99 -17.83 -1.61
CA ASP A 58 -8.62 -18.28 -2.85
C ASP A 58 -7.95 -19.57 -3.36
N TYR A 59 -8.77 -20.52 -3.76
CA TYR A 59 -8.23 -21.79 -4.22
C TYR A 59 -7.52 -21.62 -5.56
N GLU A 60 -6.32 -22.16 -5.62
CA GLU A 60 -5.58 -22.45 -6.85
C GLU A 60 -4.78 -23.75 -6.65
N PRO A 61 -4.54 -24.55 -7.70
CA PRO A 61 -3.63 -25.67 -7.61
C PRO A 61 -2.19 -25.18 -7.37
N LEU A 62 -1.48 -25.82 -6.44
CA LEU A 62 -0.14 -25.41 -6.02
C LEU A 62 0.87 -26.55 -6.15
N ALA A 63 2.04 -26.23 -6.70
CA ALA A 63 3.21 -27.10 -6.53
C ALA A 63 3.81 -26.92 -5.11
N PRO A 64 4.52 -27.94 -4.56
CA PRO A 64 5.19 -27.83 -3.26
C PRO A 64 6.18 -26.65 -3.20
N GLY A 65 6.29 -26.04 -2.02
CA GLY A 65 7.02 -24.77 -1.85
C GLY A 65 6.17 -23.64 -2.41
N PRO A 66 4.97 -23.46 -1.83
CA PRO A 66 3.74 -23.20 -2.55
C PRO A 66 3.94 -22.25 -3.73
N VAL A 67 3.89 -22.81 -4.93
CA VAL A 67 4.04 -22.06 -6.18
C VAL A 67 2.68 -21.97 -6.85
N GLY A 68 2.15 -20.76 -6.91
CA GLY A 68 0.86 -20.44 -7.55
C GLY A 68 1.02 -19.52 -8.75
N ALA A 69 -0.07 -18.84 -9.11
CA ALA A 69 -0.11 -17.89 -10.21
C ALA A 69 0.56 -16.55 -9.86
N LEU A 70 0.44 -16.12 -8.60
CA LEU A 70 0.91 -14.80 -8.14
C LEU A 70 2.20 -14.85 -7.31
N PHE A 71 2.41 -15.97 -6.61
CA PHE A 71 3.48 -16.12 -5.62
C PHE A 71 4.25 -17.41 -5.84
N GLU A 72 5.55 -17.37 -5.54
CA GLU A 72 6.39 -18.56 -5.40
C GLU A 72 7.14 -18.51 -4.07
N VAL A 73 7.10 -19.59 -3.29
CA VAL A 73 7.85 -19.64 -2.02
C VAL A 73 9.18 -20.36 -2.22
N ASP A 74 10.27 -19.62 -2.07
CA ASP A 74 11.63 -20.16 -2.07
C ASP A 74 11.87 -20.91 -0.75
N CYS A 75 12.27 -22.18 -0.87
CA CYS A 75 12.54 -23.05 0.28
C CYS A 75 14.01 -23.08 0.68
N ASN A 76 14.86 -22.32 -0.02
CA ASN A 76 16.30 -22.28 0.23
C ASN A 76 16.65 -21.26 1.32
N ASP A 77 17.62 -21.63 2.14
CA ASP A 77 18.28 -20.79 3.12
C ASP A 77 19.73 -20.55 2.68
N PRO A 78 20.00 -19.47 1.93
CA PRO A 78 21.36 -19.19 1.47
C PRO A 78 22.29 -18.78 2.64
N GLY A 79 21.74 -18.37 3.79
CA GLY A 79 22.52 -18.04 4.98
C GLY A 79 23.15 -19.28 5.63
N GLN A 80 22.43 -20.40 5.64
CA GLN A 80 22.94 -21.70 6.11
C GLN A 80 23.45 -22.61 4.98
N GLY A 81 23.16 -22.28 3.71
CA GLY A 81 23.41 -23.17 2.58
C GLY A 81 22.53 -24.42 2.59
N GLU A 82 21.34 -24.34 3.17
CA GLU A 82 20.40 -25.45 3.32
C GLU A 82 19.16 -25.27 2.43
N THR A 83 18.50 -26.37 2.08
CA THR A 83 17.18 -26.34 1.43
C THR A 83 16.19 -27.06 2.35
N TYR A 84 15.21 -26.31 2.87
CA TYR A 84 14.21 -26.89 3.75
C TYR A 84 13.18 -27.71 2.98
N ARG A 85 12.53 -28.65 3.69
CA ARG A 85 11.42 -29.43 3.12
C ARG A 85 10.31 -28.50 2.66
N SER A 86 9.91 -28.64 1.39
CA SER A 86 8.83 -27.85 0.80
C SER A 86 7.46 -28.23 1.36
N ALA A 87 6.66 -27.21 1.68
CA ALA A 87 5.27 -27.31 2.09
C ALA A 87 4.41 -27.71 0.89
N ASN A 88 3.67 -28.82 1.01
CA ASN A 88 2.70 -29.24 0.01
C ASN A 88 1.28 -28.96 0.54
N LEU A 89 0.73 -27.81 0.14
CA LEU A 89 -0.59 -27.35 0.58
C LEU A 89 -1.75 -28.07 -0.11
N ASP A 90 -1.48 -28.90 -1.13
CA ASP A 90 -2.47 -29.75 -1.81
C ASP A 90 -2.44 -31.22 -1.35
N ALA A 91 -1.57 -31.56 -0.40
CA ALA A 91 -1.61 -32.89 0.20
C ALA A 91 -2.94 -33.09 0.96
N PRO A 92 -3.66 -34.22 0.76
CA PRO A 92 -4.98 -34.43 1.35
C PRO A 92 -5.03 -34.24 2.87
N ALA A 93 -4.02 -34.75 3.60
CA ALA A 93 -3.92 -34.60 5.05
C ALA A 93 -3.72 -33.14 5.48
N VAL A 94 -3.03 -32.33 4.66
CA VAL A 94 -2.79 -30.91 4.94
C VAL A 94 -4.07 -30.10 4.67
N LEU A 95 -4.77 -30.38 3.57
CA LEU A 95 -6.05 -29.78 3.23
C LEU A 95 -7.13 -30.04 4.29
N LEU A 96 -7.25 -31.27 4.77
CA LEU A 96 -8.21 -31.65 5.81
C LEU A 96 -7.89 -31.04 7.18
N ALA A 97 -6.66 -30.56 7.39
CA ALA A 97 -6.19 -30.04 8.67
C ALA A 97 -6.12 -28.50 8.72
N ASP A 98 -6.73 -27.79 7.78
CA ASP A 98 -6.58 -26.33 7.64
C ASP A 98 -5.10 -25.90 7.54
N GLY A 99 -4.31 -26.67 6.78
CA GLY A 99 -2.87 -26.46 6.61
C GLY A 99 -2.00 -27.11 7.70
N TYR A 100 -0.70 -26.82 7.63
CA TYR A 100 0.28 -27.19 8.65
C TYR A 100 -0.05 -26.55 10.01
N PRO A 101 0.16 -27.27 11.13
CA PRO A 101 0.01 -26.69 12.46
C PRO A 101 0.96 -25.51 12.70
N PRO A 102 0.52 -24.43 13.38
CA PRO A 102 1.38 -23.33 13.78
C PRO A 102 2.59 -23.81 14.56
N SER A 103 3.77 -23.43 14.07
CA SER A 103 5.07 -23.86 14.60
C SER A 103 6.12 -22.79 14.34
N MET A 104 6.97 -22.55 15.34
CA MET A 104 8.17 -21.71 15.20
C MET A 104 9.39 -22.48 14.68
N SER A 105 9.30 -23.82 14.60
CA SER A 105 10.43 -24.69 14.26
C SER A 105 10.22 -25.55 13.02
N ASP A 106 9.01 -25.57 12.44
CA ASP A 106 8.73 -26.30 11.21
C ASP A 106 8.76 -25.34 10.00
N PRO A 107 9.79 -25.39 9.14
CA PRO A 107 9.89 -24.50 7.98
C PRO A 107 8.69 -24.55 7.04
N ARG A 108 7.95 -25.68 7.01
CA ARG A 108 6.74 -25.79 6.18
C ARG A 108 5.63 -24.86 6.64
N PHE A 109 5.54 -24.61 7.95
CA PHE A 109 4.61 -23.63 8.47
C PHE A 109 5.05 -22.20 8.12
N HIS A 110 6.36 -21.91 8.11
CA HIS A 110 6.87 -20.58 7.72
C HIS A 110 6.52 -20.29 6.25
N GLN A 111 6.68 -21.29 5.38
CA GLN A 111 6.28 -21.22 3.97
C GLN A 111 4.76 -21.01 3.81
N GLN A 112 3.94 -21.71 4.60
CA GLN A 112 2.48 -21.49 4.63
C GLN A 112 2.13 -20.08 5.11
N MET A 113 2.80 -19.59 6.15
CA MET A 113 2.56 -18.29 6.77
C MET A 113 2.73 -17.17 5.74
N VAL A 114 3.90 -17.11 5.08
CA VAL A 114 4.15 -16.05 4.08
C VAL A 114 3.21 -16.14 2.89
N TYR A 115 2.93 -17.35 2.39
CA TYR A 115 2.03 -17.54 1.25
C TYR A 115 0.60 -17.11 1.58
N ALA A 116 0.08 -17.54 2.73
CA ALA A 116 -1.27 -17.24 3.15
C ALA A 116 -1.47 -15.73 3.37
N VAL A 117 -0.56 -15.07 4.09
CA VAL A 117 -0.66 -13.65 4.42
C VAL A 117 -0.46 -12.76 3.17
N CYS A 118 0.47 -13.10 2.27
CA CYS A 118 0.63 -12.39 1.01
C CYS A 118 -0.63 -12.52 0.13
N SER A 119 -1.22 -13.72 0.07
CA SER A 119 -2.44 -13.97 -0.71
C SER A 119 -3.64 -13.20 -0.18
N THR A 120 -3.83 -13.13 1.15
CA THR A 120 -4.92 -12.34 1.75
C THR A 120 -4.70 -10.83 1.61
N THR A 121 -3.43 -10.39 1.64
CA THR A 121 -3.06 -8.99 1.38
C THR A 121 -3.38 -8.59 -0.05
N TYR A 122 -2.94 -9.39 -1.03
CA TYR A 122 -3.26 -9.18 -2.45
C TYR A 122 -4.78 -9.13 -2.68
N ARG A 123 -5.53 -10.05 -2.08
CA ARG A 123 -7.00 -10.05 -2.16
C ARG A 123 -7.61 -8.76 -1.63
N SER A 124 -7.10 -8.24 -0.50
CA SER A 124 -7.60 -6.98 0.08
C SER A 124 -7.41 -5.82 -0.90
N PHE A 125 -6.29 -5.78 -1.61
CA PHE A 125 -6.04 -4.77 -2.64
C PHE A 125 -6.93 -4.96 -3.86
N LYS A 126 -7.09 -6.20 -4.33
CA LYS A 126 -7.99 -6.53 -5.43
C LYS A 126 -9.43 -6.09 -5.15
N ASP A 127 -9.95 -6.41 -3.97
CA ASP A 127 -11.31 -6.07 -3.56
C ASP A 127 -11.49 -4.54 -3.44
N ALA A 128 -10.47 -3.83 -2.94
CA ALA A 128 -10.51 -2.38 -2.81
C ALA A 128 -10.43 -1.68 -4.18
N LEU A 129 -9.47 -2.05 -5.02
CA LEU A 129 -9.24 -1.40 -6.32
C LEU A 129 -10.25 -1.80 -7.39
N GLY A 130 -10.88 -2.99 -7.26
CA GLY A 130 -11.81 -3.50 -8.25
C GLY A 130 -11.13 -4.03 -9.51
N ARG A 131 -9.88 -4.46 -9.40
CA ARG A 131 -9.04 -5.02 -10.48
C ARG A 131 -7.92 -5.86 -9.89
N ASN A 132 -7.26 -6.69 -10.71
CA ASN A 132 -6.08 -7.44 -10.27
C ASN A 132 -4.87 -6.48 -10.13
N PRO A 133 -4.23 -6.38 -8.96
CA PRO A 133 -2.95 -5.69 -8.83
C PRO A 133 -1.87 -6.30 -9.74
N THR A 134 -1.02 -5.44 -10.31
CA THR A 134 0.15 -5.82 -11.09
C THR A 134 1.41 -5.64 -10.27
N TRP A 135 2.53 -6.22 -10.71
CA TRP A 135 3.84 -6.07 -10.09
C TRP A 135 4.69 -4.97 -10.75
N GLY A 136 5.58 -4.34 -9.97
CA GLY A 136 6.54 -3.33 -10.45
C GLY A 136 7.71 -3.92 -11.25
N PHE A 137 7.79 -5.26 -11.32
CA PHE A 137 8.78 -6.07 -12.01
C PHE A 137 8.11 -7.04 -13.00
N GLY A 138 8.92 -7.79 -13.76
CA GLY A 138 8.46 -8.75 -14.77
C GLY A 138 8.99 -8.48 -16.18
N SER A 139 8.56 -9.30 -17.14
CA SER A 139 8.96 -9.20 -18.54
C SER A 139 7.77 -9.31 -19.50
N ALA A 140 8.03 -9.13 -20.79
CA ALA A 140 7.07 -9.37 -21.86
C ALA A 140 6.87 -10.87 -22.16
N ASP A 141 7.75 -11.73 -21.65
CA ASP A 141 7.79 -13.16 -22.00
C ASP A 141 6.86 -14.00 -21.11
N ALA A 142 6.84 -13.71 -19.81
CA ALA A 142 6.09 -14.48 -18.84
C ALA A 142 5.47 -13.59 -17.75
N PRO A 143 4.27 -13.94 -17.23
CA PRO A 143 3.70 -13.30 -16.04
C PRO A 143 4.65 -13.40 -14.85
N ALA A 144 4.88 -12.29 -14.17
CA ALA A 144 5.74 -12.25 -13.00
C ALA A 144 5.06 -12.85 -11.76
N LYS A 145 5.86 -13.50 -10.91
CA LYS A 145 5.46 -13.98 -9.58
C LYS A 145 6.32 -13.32 -8.53
N LEU A 146 5.73 -12.87 -7.44
CA LEU A 146 6.50 -12.35 -6.31
C LEU A 146 7.14 -13.53 -5.58
N ARG A 147 8.46 -13.52 -5.47
CA ARG A 147 9.20 -14.56 -4.73
C ARG A 147 9.18 -14.25 -3.24
N LEU A 148 8.76 -15.22 -2.44
CA LEU A 148 8.72 -15.12 -0.99
C LEU A 148 9.87 -15.96 -0.42
N ARG A 149 10.77 -15.36 0.34
CA ARG A 149 11.96 -16.02 0.91
C ARG A 149 11.87 -16.00 2.44
N PRO A 150 11.18 -16.98 3.08
CA PRO A 150 10.94 -16.98 4.53
C PRO A 150 12.24 -17.10 5.34
N HIS A 151 13.31 -17.61 4.71
CA HIS A 151 14.61 -17.87 5.30
C HIS A 151 15.71 -17.25 4.44
N TYR A 152 15.78 -15.91 4.40
CA TYR A 152 16.74 -15.23 3.53
C TYR A 152 18.17 -15.23 4.09
N GLY A 153 18.33 -15.18 5.40
CA GLY A 153 19.65 -15.26 6.06
C GLY A 153 19.63 -14.74 7.50
N ASP A 154 20.80 -14.79 8.14
CA ASP A 154 21.03 -14.23 9.49
C ASP A 154 21.05 -12.69 9.41
N ASP A 155 19.87 -12.10 9.56
CA ASP A 155 19.63 -10.66 9.44
C ASP A 155 18.50 -10.25 10.38
N ARG A 156 18.69 -9.13 11.06
CA ARG A 156 17.67 -8.53 11.96
C ARG A 156 16.73 -7.66 11.15
N ASN A 157 16.19 -8.19 10.05
CA ASN A 157 15.41 -7.39 9.11
C ASN A 157 14.47 -8.20 8.22
N ALA A 158 13.51 -7.52 7.60
CA ALA A 158 12.76 -7.97 6.45
C ALA A 158 12.61 -6.82 5.46
N TYR A 159 12.61 -7.10 4.16
CA TYR A 159 12.48 -6.06 3.15
C TYR A 159 11.97 -6.60 1.80
N TYR A 160 11.19 -5.78 1.09
CA TYR A 160 10.93 -5.93 -0.34
C TYR A 160 12.12 -5.45 -1.18
N CYS A 161 12.46 -6.20 -2.22
CA CYS A 161 13.51 -5.87 -3.18
C CYS A 161 13.03 -6.14 -4.61
N SER A 162 12.95 -5.09 -5.44
CA SER A 162 12.55 -5.20 -6.84
C SER A 162 13.72 -5.36 -7.81
N GLU A 163 14.94 -4.95 -7.45
CA GLU A 163 16.15 -5.06 -8.27
C GLU A 163 16.95 -6.35 -7.93
N PRO A 164 17.48 -7.10 -8.93
CA PRO A 164 17.57 -6.80 -10.35
C PRO A 164 16.41 -7.41 -11.17
N SER A 165 15.14 -7.03 -10.89
CA SER A 165 13.91 -7.33 -11.64
C SER A 165 13.18 -8.66 -11.39
N GLN A 166 13.46 -9.34 -10.27
CA GLN A 166 12.73 -10.56 -9.89
C GLN A 166 11.65 -10.37 -8.82
N GLY A 167 11.65 -9.25 -8.09
CA GLY A 167 10.65 -8.98 -7.05
C GLY A 167 10.66 -10.02 -5.94
N GLU A 168 11.31 -9.71 -4.82
CA GLU A 168 11.47 -10.65 -3.72
C GLU A 168 11.07 -10.02 -2.38
N LEU A 169 10.32 -10.75 -1.57
CA LEU A 169 10.20 -10.49 -0.13
C LEU A 169 11.24 -11.32 0.61
N ARG A 170 12.13 -10.65 1.33
CA ARG A 170 13.26 -11.29 2.04
C ARG A 170 13.04 -11.17 3.53
N PHE A 171 12.92 -12.31 4.20
CA PHE A 171 12.71 -12.39 5.64
C PHE A 171 13.96 -12.95 6.31
N GLY A 172 14.62 -12.11 7.10
CA GLY A 172 15.74 -12.51 7.94
C GLY A 172 15.29 -13.26 9.20
N TYR A 173 16.23 -13.96 9.80
CA TYR A 173 16.09 -14.54 11.14
C TYR A 173 17.30 -14.17 11.98
N PHE A 174 17.14 -14.13 13.30
CA PHE A 174 18.22 -13.78 14.22
C PHE A 174 18.00 -14.41 15.59
N ARG A 175 19.03 -14.42 16.43
CA ARG A 175 18.90 -14.84 17.84
C ARG A 175 18.42 -13.68 18.71
N ALA A 176 17.40 -13.93 19.52
CA ALA A 176 16.94 -13.02 20.56
C ALA A 176 18.05 -12.75 21.57
N GLU A 177 18.09 -11.54 22.13
CA GLU A 177 19.09 -11.13 23.12
C GLU A 177 18.97 -11.94 24.44
N ASP A 178 20.01 -11.90 25.28
CA ASP A 178 20.12 -12.73 26.49
C ASP A 178 19.13 -12.32 27.62
N GLY A 179 18.38 -11.23 27.44
CA GLY A 179 17.34 -10.75 28.37
C GLY A 179 16.20 -10.00 27.65
N PRO A 180 15.39 -10.68 26.82
CA PRO A 180 14.31 -10.03 26.09
C PRO A 180 13.22 -9.59 27.08
N LEU A 181 12.83 -8.31 27.01
CA LEU A 181 11.92 -7.68 27.97
C LEU A 181 10.46 -8.13 27.84
N ASP A 182 10.12 -8.91 26.81
CA ASP A 182 8.77 -9.46 26.63
C ASP A 182 8.47 -10.65 27.55
N ASN A 183 9.48 -11.21 28.25
CA ASN A 183 9.42 -12.44 29.05
C ASN A 183 8.76 -13.64 28.33
N ARG A 184 8.70 -13.60 26.99
CA ARG A 184 7.99 -14.57 26.14
C ARG A 184 8.91 -15.17 25.09
N SER A 185 9.89 -14.40 24.63
CA SER A 185 10.94 -14.89 23.75
C SER A 185 11.99 -15.65 24.56
N LEU A 186 12.43 -16.81 24.04
CA LEU A 186 13.50 -17.59 24.67
C LEU A 186 14.82 -16.84 24.48
N PRO A 187 15.57 -16.50 25.56
CA PRO A 187 16.90 -15.92 25.43
C PRO A 187 17.80 -16.78 24.52
N GLY A 188 18.42 -16.17 23.51
CA GLY A 188 19.23 -16.87 22.51
C GLY A 188 18.47 -17.73 21.51
N GLY A 189 17.13 -17.81 21.60
CA GLY A 189 16.26 -18.50 20.65
C GLY A 189 16.14 -17.76 19.32
N TYR A 190 15.81 -18.48 18.25
CA TYR A 190 15.61 -17.85 16.94
C TYR A 190 14.27 -17.12 16.84
N VAL A 191 14.33 -15.91 16.29
CA VAL A 191 13.18 -15.12 15.86
C VAL A 191 13.20 -15.08 14.34
N PHE A 192 12.06 -15.42 13.74
CA PHE A 192 11.88 -15.42 12.29
C PHE A 192 10.90 -14.31 11.91
N THR A 193 11.36 -13.33 11.13
CA THR A 193 10.51 -12.20 10.71
C THR A 193 9.32 -12.66 9.85
N CYS A 194 9.48 -13.76 9.10
CA CYS A 194 8.41 -14.38 8.31
C CYS A 194 7.24 -14.94 9.12
N LEU A 195 7.36 -15.05 10.45
CA LEU A 195 6.30 -15.49 11.35
C LEU A 195 5.47 -14.33 11.92
N SER A 196 5.92 -13.09 11.80
CA SER A 196 5.13 -11.92 12.21
C SER A 196 4.16 -11.55 11.10
N HIS A 197 2.85 -11.61 11.40
CA HIS A 197 1.82 -11.22 10.44
C HIS A 197 2.04 -9.80 9.92
N ASP A 198 2.33 -8.87 10.83
CA ASP A 198 2.48 -7.46 10.49
C ASP A 198 3.65 -7.21 9.55
N ILE A 199 4.81 -7.84 9.80
CA ILE A 199 5.99 -7.70 8.95
C ILE A 199 5.70 -8.25 7.55
N VAL A 200 5.07 -9.42 7.45
CA VAL A 200 4.72 -9.99 6.14
C VAL A 200 3.73 -9.09 5.37
N VAL A 201 2.72 -8.53 6.04
CA VAL A 201 1.78 -7.59 5.42
C VAL A 201 2.48 -6.29 5.01
N HIS A 202 3.39 -5.77 5.85
CA HIS A 202 4.15 -4.55 5.59
C HIS A 202 4.97 -4.71 4.31
N GLU A 203 5.79 -5.76 4.22
CA GLU A 203 6.64 -6.00 3.04
C GLU A 203 5.83 -6.32 1.77
N ALA A 204 4.74 -7.09 1.91
CA ALA A 204 3.84 -7.35 0.78
C ALA A 204 3.18 -6.05 0.27
N THR A 205 2.95 -5.07 1.15
CA THR A 205 2.39 -3.77 0.78
C THR A 205 3.36 -2.96 -0.06
N HIS A 206 4.65 -2.94 0.28
CA HIS A 206 5.68 -2.30 -0.57
C HIS A 206 5.71 -2.89 -1.98
N ALA A 207 5.67 -4.22 -2.10
CA ALA A 207 5.62 -4.90 -3.40
C ALA A 207 4.37 -4.54 -4.22
N LEU A 208 3.22 -4.38 -3.56
CA LEU A 208 1.99 -3.95 -4.20
C LEU A 208 2.07 -2.49 -4.64
N LEU A 209 2.55 -1.58 -3.78
CA LEU A 209 2.69 -0.16 -4.11
C LEU A 209 3.62 0.07 -5.31
N ASP A 210 4.74 -0.65 -5.36
CA ASP A 210 5.68 -0.64 -6.50
C ASP A 210 5.01 -1.04 -7.83
N GLY A 211 4.02 -1.93 -7.78
CA GLY A 211 3.28 -2.36 -8.95
C GLY A 211 2.06 -1.52 -9.31
N LEU A 212 1.54 -0.72 -8.38
CA LEU A 212 0.36 0.12 -8.61
C LEU A 212 0.68 1.35 -9.45
N ARG A 213 1.88 1.92 -9.33
CA ARG A 213 2.22 3.24 -9.86
C ARG A 213 3.71 3.36 -10.23
N ALA A 214 4.02 3.94 -11.38
CA ALA A 214 5.37 3.83 -11.99
C ALA A 214 6.51 4.50 -11.20
N HIS A 215 6.32 5.73 -10.73
CA HIS A 215 7.37 6.51 -10.04
C HIS A 215 7.08 6.68 -8.54
N PHE A 216 6.24 5.82 -8.00
CA PHE A 216 5.70 5.99 -6.65
C PHE A 216 6.71 5.61 -5.56
N MET A 217 7.66 4.71 -5.88
CA MET A 217 8.81 4.39 -5.03
C MET A 217 9.95 5.41 -5.15
N GLU A 218 9.85 6.39 -6.06
CA GLU A 218 10.94 7.36 -6.25
C GLU A 218 10.99 8.32 -5.04
N PRO A 219 12.12 8.38 -4.30
CA PRO A 219 12.28 9.27 -3.16
C PRO A 219 12.41 10.72 -3.64
N THR A 220 11.27 11.35 -3.90
CA THR A 220 11.21 12.73 -4.37
C THR A 220 11.18 13.75 -3.21
N THR A 221 10.64 13.33 -2.08
CA THR A 221 10.44 14.08 -0.84
C THR A 221 10.48 13.12 0.35
N SER A 222 10.56 13.64 1.59
CA SER A 222 10.44 12.82 2.80
C SER A 222 9.05 12.15 2.91
N ASP A 223 8.00 12.84 2.47
CA ASP A 223 6.63 12.34 2.44
C ASP A 223 6.47 11.06 1.64
N VAL A 224 7.18 10.87 0.53
CA VAL A 224 7.06 9.62 -0.24
C VAL A 224 7.48 8.43 0.62
N LEU A 225 8.66 8.49 1.23
CA LEU A 225 9.17 7.40 2.06
C LEU A 225 8.33 7.22 3.32
N GLY A 226 7.97 8.33 3.99
CA GLY A 226 7.06 8.29 5.13
C GLY A 226 5.69 7.72 4.78
N PHE A 227 5.20 7.95 3.56
CA PHE A 227 3.94 7.40 3.09
C PHE A 227 4.03 5.89 2.95
N HIS A 228 5.08 5.36 2.30
CA HIS A 228 5.26 3.91 2.14
C HIS A 228 5.28 3.20 3.48
N GLU A 229 6.07 3.71 4.43
CA GLU A 229 6.15 3.17 5.79
C GLU A 229 4.81 3.24 6.54
N GLY A 230 4.17 4.42 6.56
CA GLY A 230 2.90 4.61 7.27
C GLY A 230 1.74 3.86 6.63
N PHE A 231 1.73 3.73 5.30
CA PHE A 231 0.69 3.01 4.57
C PHE A 231 0.82 1.50 4.76
N ALA A 232 2.03 0.95 4.71
CA ALA A 232 2.28 -0.46 5.01
C ALA A 232 1.84 -0.82 6.44
N ASP A 233 2.12 0.03 7.42
CA ASP A 233 1.65 -0.10 8.79
C ASP A 233 0.11 -0.04 8.91
N LEU A 234 -0.55 0.86 8.15
CA LEU A 234 -2.01 0.97 8.11
C LEU A 234 -2.65 -0.32 7.57
N VAL A 235 -2.07 -0.89 6.51
CA VAL A 235 -2.54 -2.16 5.95
C VAL A 235 -2.36 -3.29 6.98
N ALA A 236 -1.21 -3.38 7.64
CA ALA A 236 -0.93 -4.38 8.67
C ALA A 236 -1.94 -4.32 9.83
N ILE A 237 -2.14 -3.14 10.43
CA ILE A 237 -3.11 -2.97 11.53
C ILE A 237 -4.52 -3.30 11.08
N PHE A 238 -5.02 -2.74 9.97
CA PHE A 238 -6.41 -2.97 9.58
C PHE A 238 -6.67 -4.40 9.11
N GLN A 239 -5.67 -5.12 8.62
CA GLN A 239 -5.80 -6.54 8.36
C GLN A 239 -5.96 -7.36 9.65
N ARG A 240 -5.32 -6.97 10.76
CA ARG A 240 -5.52 -7.63 12.06
C ARG A 240 -6.98 -7.59 12.52
N PHE A 241 -7.69 -6.50 12.24
CA PHE A 241 -9.12 -6.36 12.54
C PHE A 241 -10.00 -7.34 11.75
N ARG A 242 -9.48 -8.06 10.75
CA ARG A 242 -10.20 -9.13 10.05
C ARG A 242 -10.27 -10.44 10.85
N HIS A 243 -9.42 -10.60 11.87
CA HIS A 243 -9.40 -11.78 12.72
C HIS A 243 -10.38 -11.58 13.88
N THR A 244 -11.59 -12.13 13.74
CA THR A 244 -12.70 -11.88 14.68
C THR A 244 -12.36 -12.32 16.11
N GLU A 245 -11.61 -13.40 16.28
CA GLU A 245 -11.18 -13.91 17.58
C GLU A 245 -10.26 -12.90 18.28
N VAL A 246 -9.25 -12.38 17.55
CA VAL A 246 -8.31 -11.33 18.03
C VAL A 246 -9.07 -10.08 18.47
N VAL A 247 -9.98 -9.60 17.62
CA VAL A 247 -10.76 -8.39 17.90
C VAL A 247 -11.70 -8.59 19.10
N THR A 248 -12.39 -9.73 19.15
CA THR A 248 -13.32 -10.05 20.25
C THR A 248 -12.58 -10.08 21.57
N GLN A 249 -11.39 -10.68 21.60
CA GLN A 249 -10.57 -10.74 22.80
C GLN A 249 -10.01 -9.39 23.23
N ALA A 250 -9.45 -8.62 22.29
CA ALA A 250 -9.01 -7.27 22.54
C ALA A 250 -10.12 -6.41 23.16
N LEU A 251 -11.31 -6.46 22.56
CA LEU A 251 -12.46 -5.70 23.07
C LEU A 251 -12.96 -6.23 24.42
N ARG A 252 -12.82 -7.52 24.72
CA ARG A 252 -13.16 -8.09 26.04
C ARG A 252 -12.26 -7.49 27.11
N GLN A 253 -10.95 -7.48 26.88
CA GLN A 253 -9.95 -6.96 27.81
C GLN A 253 -10.14 -5.46 28.06
N PHE A 254 -10.45 -4.69 27.00
CA PHE A 254 -10.52 -3.23 27.06
C PHE A 254 -11.96 -2.67 27.03
N ARG A 255 -12.95 -3.51 27.39
CA ARG A 255 -14.36 -3.13 27.57
C ARG A 255 -14.95 -2.36 26.38
N GLY A 256 -14.68 -2.86 25.17
CA GLY A 256 -15.24 -2.34 23.93
C GLY A 256 -14.47 -1.16 23.31
N ALA A 257 -13.35 -0.74 23.89
CA ALA A 257 -12.49 0.32 23.38
C ALA A 257 -11.26 -0.26 22.64
N PRO A 258 -11.31 -0.40 21.29
CA PRO A 258 -10.20 -0.96 20.51
C PRO A 258 -8.92 -0.13 20.67
N GLU A 259 -9.06 1.18 20.86
CA GLU A 259 -7.95 2.12 20.98
C GLU A 259 -7.12 1.95 22.25
N LYS A 260 -7.61 1.16 23.22
CA LYS A 260 -6.86 0.86 24.44
C LYS A 260 -6.13 -0.47 24.36
N SER A 261 -6.35 -1.23 23.29
CA SER A 261 -5.81 -2.59 23.17
C SER A 261 -4.48 -2.59 22.44
N GLU A 262 -3.42 -2.94 23.17
CA GLU A 262 -2.08 -3.18 22.59
C GLU A 262 -2.16 -4.23 21.46
N LEU A 263 -3.01 -5.25 21.61
CA LEU A 263 -3.27 -6.26 20.58
C LEU A 263 -3.84 -5.67 19.28
N LEU A 264 -4.40 -4.46 19.27
CA LEU A 264 -4.96 -3.82 18.08
C LEU A 264 -4.20 -2.56 17.66
N THR A 265 -3.31 -2.06 18.51
CA THR A 265 -2.64 -0.76 18.32
C THR A 265 -1.12 -0.88 18.24
N HIS A 266 -0.53 -2.00 18.65
CA HIS A 266 0.91 -2.25 18.57
C HIS A 266 1.25 -3.12 17.36
N LEU A 267 2.30 -2.73 16.63
CA LEU A 267 2.83 -3.45 15.46
C LEU A 267 4.15 -4.16 15.79
N ALA A 268 4.25 -5.43 15.37
CA ALA A 268 5.45 -6.27 15.45
C ALA A 268 6.16 -6.16 16.82
N THR A 269 5.40 -6.53 17.86
CA THR A 269 5.77 -6.37 19.26
C THR A 269 6.92 -7.30 19.64
N GLN A 270 6.87 -8.56 19.20
CA GLN A 270 7.94 -9.52 19.47
C GLN A 270 9.27 -9.06 18.86
N PHE A 271 9.23 -8.58 17.62
CA PHE A 271 10.44 -8.10 16.95
C PHE A 271 11.06 -6.94 17.72
N GLY A 272 10.27 -5.91 18.08
CA GLY A 272 10.77 -4.77 18.85
C GLY A 272 11.50 -5.18 20.14
N TYR A 273 10.89 -6.06 20.95
CA TYR A 273 11.53 -6.56 22.17
C TYR A 273 12.74 -7.46 21.90
N ALA A 274 12.69 -8.32 20.88
CA ALA A 274 13.77 -9.24 20.56
C ALA A 274 15.02 -8.53 20.01
N THR A 275 14.86 -7.33 19.43
CA THR A 275 15.96 -6.46 19.01
C THR A 275 16.42 -5.48 20.10
N GLY A 276 15.98 -5.65 21.34
CA GLY A 276 16.40 -4.82 22.48
C GLY A 276 15.65 -3.50 22.65
N ARG A 277 14.55 -3.25 21.91
CA ARG A 277 13.70 -2.07 22.14
C ARG A 277 12.78 -2.28 23.35
N ASN A 278 12.50 -1.21 24.09
CA ASN A 278 11.57 -1.21 25.23
C ASN A 278 10.09 -1.10 24.79
N GLY A 279 9.68 -1.82 23.74
CA GLY A 279 8.32 -1.72 23.20
C GLY A 279 8.18 -2.31 21.79
N PRO A 280 6.98 -2.19 21.19
CA PRO A 280 6.74 -2.61 19.82
C PRO A 280 7.54 -1.76 18.82
N LEU A 281 7.66 -2.26 17.59
CA LEU A 281 8.26 -1.51 16.49
C LEU A 281 7.53 -0.17 16.28
N ARG A 282 6.18 -0.18 16.30
CA ARG A 282 5.35 1.00 16.06
C ARG A 282 4.05 0.97 16.88
N LEU A 283 3.48 2.17 17.10
CA LEU A 283 2.23 2.41 17.80
C LEU A 283 1.24 3.14 16.89
N ALA A 284 0.02 2.64 16.80
CA ALA A 284 -1.08 3.25 16.05
C ALA A 284 -1.67 4.49 16.73
N ILE A 285 -1.42 4.63 18.02
CA ILE A 285 -2.00 5.67 18.89
C ILE A 285 -0.90 6.28 19.72
N GLU A 286 -0.99 7.58 19.93
CA GLU A 286 -0.09 8.30 20.82
C GLU A 286 -0.29 7.90 22.29
N GLN A 287 0.82 7.80 23.03
CA GLN A 287 0.78 7.57 24.47
C GLN A 287 0.03 8.68 25.23
N ASP A 288 0.09 9.91 24.73
CA ASP A 288 -0.64 11.07 25.26
C ASP A 288 -1.55 11.67 24.18
N PRO A 289 -2.87 11.42 24.21
CA PRO A 289 -3.83 11.96 23.25
C PRO A 289 -3.91 13.50 23.21
N THR A 290 -3.39 14.19 24.23
CA THR A 290 -3.34 15.66 24.29
C THR A 290 -2.15 16.23 23.50
N LYS A 291 -1.18 15.38 23.16
CA LYS A 291 0.04 15.73 22.41
C LYS A 291 0.15 14.86 21.16
N PRO A 292 -0.71 15.10 20.15
CA PRO A 292 -0.65 14.34 18.90
C PRO A 292 0.70 14.53 18.21
N LEU A 293 1.18 13.49 17.54
CA LEU A 293 2.39 13.57 16.72
C LEU A 293 2.22 14.70 15.69
N GLN A 294 3.28 15.46 15.46
CA GLN A 294 3.25 16.58 14.52
C GLN A 294 4.03 16.22 13.28
N TYR A 295 3.45 16.53 12.12
CA TYR A 295 4.16 16.45 10.86
C TYR A 295 5.36 17.41 10.87
N ASP A 296 6.51 16.86 10.53
CA ASP A 296 7.76 17.58 10.30
C ASP A 296 8.53 16.84 9.20
N GLY A 297 8.77 17.52 8.08
CA GLY A 297 9.42 16.95 6.92
C GLY A 297 10.89 16.57 7.13
N SER A 298 11.49 16.93 8.28
CA SER A 298 12.83 16.52 8.69
C SER A 298 12.88 15.17 9.40
N LEU A 299 11.72 14.61 9.79
CA LEU A 299 11.64 13.31 10.43
C LEU A 299 12.09 12.20 9.47
N GLY A 300 12.70 11.15 10.04
CA GLY A 300 12.99 9.92 9.32
C GLY A 300 11.70 9.24 8.82
N PRO A 301 11.76 8.42 7.76
CA PRO A 301 10.58 7.81 7.14
C PRO A 301 9.67 7.06 8.11
N HIS A 302 10.26 6.30 9.04
CA HIS A 302 9.53 5.59 10.09
C HIS A 302 8.74 6.53 11.02
N ALA A 303 9.38 7.59 11.52
CA ALA A 303 8.72 8.57 12.39
C ALA A 303 7.62 9.31 11.63
N LEU A 304 7.87 9.69 10.38
CA LEU A 304 6.91 10.38 9.53
C LEU A 304 5.71 9.47 9.19
N GLY A 305 5.94 8.20 8.89
CA GLY A 305 4.90 7.20 8.67
C GLY A 305 4.01 6.97 9.90
N SER A 306 4.58 7.08 11.12
CA SER A 306 3.78 7.03 12.36
C SER A 306 2.80 8.21 12.48
N VAL A 307 3.15 9.38 11.94
CA VAL A 307 2.23 10.54 11.88
C VAL A 307 1.03 10.21 11.00
N LEU A 308 1.26 9.60 9.83
CA LEU A 308 0.19 9.20 8.91
C LEU A 308 -0.69 8.09 9.52
N LEU A 309 -0.06 7.04 10.06
CA LEU A 309 -0.73 5.93 10.72
C LEU A 309 -1.68 6.44 11.82
N SER A 310 -1.15 7.26 12.73
CA SER A 310 -1.94 7.79 13.84
C SER A 310 -3.08 8.70 13.38
N ALA A 311 -2.91 9.49 12.31
CA ALA A 311 -3.98 10.30 11.73
C ALA A 311 -5.17 9.45 11.29
N VAL A 312 -4.92 8.41 10.49
CA VAL A 312 -5.99 7.57 9.94
C VAL A 312 -6.61 6.69 11.04
N PHE A 313 -5.80 6.18 11.98
CA PHE A 313 -6.31 5.37 13.08
C PHE A 313 -7.16 6.18 14.09
N GLU A 314 -6.81 7.45 14.31
CA GLU A 314 -7.65 8.35 15.10
C GLU A 314 -9.01 8.55 14.44
N ALA A 315 -9.04 8.83 13.13
CA ALA A 315 -10.29 8.96 12.37
C ALA A 315 -11.14 7.68 12.47
N TYR A 316 -10.52 6.50 12.33
CA TYR A 316 -11.17 5.22 12.56
C TYR A 316 -11.82 5.14 13.95
N THR A 317 -11.09 5.52 15.00
CA THR A 317 -11.58 5.48 16.39
C THR A 317 -12.76 6.44 16.60
N GLN A 318 -12.71 7.64 16.01
CA GLN A 318 -13.82 8.60 16.08
C GLN A 318 -15.09 8.04 15.43
N VAL A 319 -14.98 7.48 14.23
CA VAL A 319 -16.11 6.87 13.51
C VAL A 319 -16.63 5.62 14.23
N TYR A 320 -15.74 4.81 14.81
CA TYR A 320 -16.10 3.65 15.61
C TYR A 320 -16.98 4.03 16.80
N ARG A 321 -16.58 5.07 17.56
CA ARG A 321 -17.36 5.58 18.69
C ARG A 321 -18.75 6.04 18.25
N ARG A 322 -18.85 6.82 17.16
CA ARG A 322 -20.14 7.27 16.61
C ARG A 322 -21.05 6.10 16.23
N ARG A 323 -20.50 5.08 15.56
CA ARG A 323 -21.25 3.90 15.09
C ARG A 323 -21.72 2.97 16.20
N THR A 324 -20.92 2.84 17.25
CA THR A 324 -21.22 1.94 18.37
C THR A 324 -21.99 2.62 19.51
N GLU A 325 -22.13 3.95 19.46
CA GLU A 325 -22.80 4.76 20.48
C GLU A 325 -24.22 4.24 20.80
N ARG A 326 -24.99 3.87 19.77
CA ARG A 326 -26.33 3.31 19.96
C ARG A 326 -26.31 1.96 20.69
N LEU A 327 -25.33 1.10 20.39
CA LEU A 327 -25.15 -0.19 21.06
C LEU A 327 -24.77 0.01 22.53
N MET A 328 -23.88 0.98 22.79
CA MET A 328 -23.50 1.38 24.14
C MET A 328 -24.71 1.87 24.93
N ARG A 329 -25.52 2.77 24.37
CA ARG A 329 -26.76 3.25 25.02
C ARG A 329 -27.75 2.12 25.29
N LEU A 330 -27.94 1.20 24.34
CA LEU A 330 -28.82 0.03 24.52
C LEU A 330 -28.38 -0.82 25.72
N ALA A 331 -27.08 -1.14 25.79
CA ALA A 331 -26.51 -1.96 26.85
C ALA A 331 -26.49 -1.28 28.23
N THR A 332 -26.61 0.04 28.27
CA THR A 332 -26.43 0.86 29.49
C THR A 332 -27.72 1.56 29.93
N LYS A 333 -28.88 1.16 29.38
CA LYS A 333 -30.19 1.79 29.65
C LYS A 333 -30.18 3.30 29.37
N GLY A 334 -29.45 3.71 28.35
CA GLY A 334 -29.40 5.09 27.85
C GLY A 334 -28.27 5.96 28.42
N THR A 335 -27.51 5.51 29.42
CA THR A 335 -26.46 6.34 30.03
C THR A 335 -25.22 6.50 29.16
N GLY A 336 -24.96 5.53 28.27
CA GLY A 336 -23.72 5.45 27.48
C GLY A 336 -22.49 5.00 28.29
N VAL A 337 -22.65 4.77 29.60
CA VAL A 337 -21.56 4.38 30.51
C VAL A 337 -21.70 2.91 30.88
N LEU A 338 -20.72 2.10 30.49
CA LEU A 338 -20.73 0.66 30.72
C LEU A 338 -20.63 0.33 32.22
N PRO A 339 -21.56 -0.48 32.78
CA PRO A 339 -21.51 -0.89 34.19
C PRO A 339 -20.23 -1.70 34.45
N PRO A 340 -19.65 -1.62 35.66
CA PRO A 340 -18.42 -2.35 35.99
C PRO A 340 -18.59 -3.86 35.77
N GLY A 341 -17.51 -4.53 35.36
CA GLY A 341 -17.50 -5.96 35.03
C GLY A 341 -17.31 -6.24 33.54
N GLU A 342 -17.41 -7.53 33.18
CA GLU A 342 -17.32 -7.99 31.80
C GLU A 342 -18.54 -7.53 30.97
N LEU A 343 -18.30 -7.29 29.69
CA LEU A 343 -19.39 -6.98 28.75
C LEU A 343 -20.24 -8.22 28.49
N PRO A 344 -21.56 -8.07 28.31
CA PRO A 344 -22.39 -9.15 27.78
C PRO A 344 -21.81 -9.67 26.45
N TYR A 345 -21.76 -10.99 26.30
CA TYR A 345 -21.14 -11.63 25.14
C TYR A 345 -21.75 -11.14 23.81
N ASP A 346 -23.07 -11.02 23.73
CA ASP A 346 -23.75 -10.53 22.52
C ASP A 346 -23.35 -9.10 22.16
N LEU A 347 -23.19 -8.22 23.17
CA LEU A 347 -22.70 -6.87 22.95
C LEU A 347 -21.26 -6.91 22.42
N LEU A 348 -20.40 -7.74 23.02
CA LEU A 348 -19.02 -7.90 22.58
C LEU A 348 -18.93 -8.35 21.11
N VAL A 349 -19.74 -9.34 20.71
CA VAL A 349 -19.80 -9.82 19.31
C VAL A 349 -20.24 -8.70 18.36
N LEU A 350 -21.25 -7.91 18.75
CA LEU A 350 -21.71 -6.78 17.94
C LEU A 350 -20.64 -5.68 17.80
N LEU A 351 -19.90 -5.39 18.86
CA LEU A 351 -18.81 -4.41 18.84
C LEU A 351 -17.63 -4.91 18.00
N ALA A 352 -17.26 -6.18 18.14
CA ALA A 352 -16.22 -6.79 17.33
C ALA A 352 -16.60 -6.77 15.85
N GLY A 353 -17.84 -7.13 15.51
CA GLY A 353 -18.35 -7.05 14.15
C GLY A 353 -18.34 -5.62 13.58
N ALA A 354 -18.71 -4.63 14.39
CA ALA A 354 -18.66 -3.22 14.01
C ALA A 354 -17.23 -2.72 13.78
N ALA A 355 -16.29 -3.07 14.67
CA ALA A 355 -14.87 -2.75 14.55
C ALA A 355 -14.26 -3.37 13.29
N SER A 356 -14.43 -4.68 13.10
CA SER A 356 -13.93 -5.41 11.93
C SER A 356 -14.48 -4.87 10.61
N LYS A 357 -15.79 -4.56 10.57
CA LYS A 357 -16.43 -3.98 9.36
C LYS A 357 -15.88 -2.59 9.07
N LEU A 358 -15.73 -1.76 10.09
CA LEU A 358 -15.22 -0.39 9.94
C LEU A 358 -13.75 -0.39 9.51
N ALA A 359 -12.91 -1.25 10.08
CA ALA A 359 -11.50 -1.36 9.72
C ALA A 359 -11.34 -1.77 8.24
N ARG A 360 -12.17 -2.71 7.76
CA ARG A 360 -12.22 -3.07 6.34
C ARG A 360 -12.61 -1.88 5.45
N GLN A 361 -13.54 -1.04 5.90
CA GLN A 361 -13.96 0.16 5.15
C GLN A 361 -12.84 1.19 5.08
N PHE A 362 -12.16 1.48 6.20
CA PHE A 362 -10.99 2.36 6.22
C PHE A 362 -9.86 1.84 5.34
N LEU A 363 -9.51 0.55 5.44
CA LEU A 363 -8.51 -0.07 4.57
C LEU A 363 -8.89 0.07 3.09
N THR A 364 -10.16 -0.14 2.75
CA THR A 364 -10.67 -0.01 1.40
C THR A 364 -10.53 1.43 0.88
N ILE A 365 -10.85 2.43 1.70
CA ILE A 365 -10.68 3.85 1.37
C ILE A 365 -9.20 4.17 1.15
N CYS A 366 -8.31 3.74 2.07
CA CYS A 366 -6.86 3.96 1.96
C CYS A 366 -6.29 3.36 0.67
N VAL A 367 -6.59 2.10 0.35
CA VAL A 367 -6.09 1.47 -0.87
C VAL A 367 -6.66 2.12 -2.12
N ARG A 368 -7.96 2.46 -2.15
CA ARG A 368 -8.57 3.17 -3.28
C ARG A 368 -7.97 4.55 -3.51
N ALA A 369 -7.64 5.28 -2.44
CA ALA A 369 -7.04 6.61 -2.51
C ALA A 369 -5.72 6.62 -3.27
N VAL A 370 -4.98 5.50 -3.34
CA VAL A 370 -3.76 5.40 -4.15
C VAL A 370 -4.03 5.73 -5.63
N ASP A 371 -5.20 5.39 -6.17
CA ASP A 371 -5.60 5.76 -7.54
C ASP A 371 -5.87 7.27 -7.72
N TYR A 372 -6.08 8.00 -6.63
CA TYR A 372 -6.33 9.44 -6.59
C TYR A 372 -5.11 10.25 -6.12
N CYS A 373 -3.94 9.60 -6.00
CA CYS A 373 -2.68 10.28 -5.76
C CYS A 373 -2.12 10.91 -7.05
N PRO A 374 -1.26 11.93 -6.95
CA PRO A 374 -0.44 12.38 -8.09
C PRO A 374 0.53 11.29 -8.57
N PRO A 375 1.04 11.38 -9.82
CA PRO A 375 1.90 10.34 -10.41
C PRO A 375 3.33 10.33 -9.86
N SER A 376 3.75 11.41 -9.22
CA SER A 376 5.05 11.58 -8.57
C SER A 376 4.92 12.61 -7.45
N GLY A 377 5.93 12.77 -6.60
CA GLY A 377 5.97 13.90 -5.66
C GLY A 377 4.83 13.93 -4.66
N LEU A 378 4.36 12.77 -4.19
CA LEU A 378 3.28 12.65 -3.23
C LEU A 378 3.62 13.42 -1.94
N THR A 379 2.63 14.15 -1.43
CA THR A 379 2.66 14.70 -0.07
C THR A 379 1.53 14.11 0.76
N PHE A 380 1.63 14.16 2.09
CA PHE A 380 0.54 13.72 2.96
C PHE A 380 -0.74 14.56 2.76
N GLY A 381 -0.60 15.83 2.39
CA GLY A 381 -1.73 16.68 2.00
C GLY A 381 -2.40 16.21 0.71
N ASP A 382 -1.63 15.77 -0.29
CA ASP A 382 -2.18 15.17 -1.51
C ASP A 382 -2.90 13.86 -1.20
N TYR A 383 -2.35 13.04 -0.31
CA TYR A 383 -3.01 11.80 0.11
C TYR A 383 -4.32 12.07 0.88
N LEU A 384 -4.40 13.12 1.70
CA LEU A 384 -5.67 13.55 2.30
C LEU A 384 -6.71 13.85 1.21
N ARG A 385 -6.36 14.68 0.22
CA ARG A 385 -7.26 14.99 -0.91
C ARG A 385 -7.70 13.72 -1.65
N ALA A 386 -6.78 12.78 -1.81
CA ALA A 386 -7.04 11.48 -2.42
C ALA A 386 -8.03 10.63 -1.60
N LEU A 387 -7.88 10.55 -0.27
CA LEU A 387 -8.80 9.85 0.65
C LEU A 387 -10.21 10.43 0.56
N ILE A 388 -10.33 11.76 0.64
CA ILE A 388 -11.62 12.46 0.61
C ILE A 388 -12.32 12.25 -0.75
N THR A 389 -11.57 12.39 -1.86
CA THR A 389 -12.14 12.22 -3.21
C THR A 389 -12.55 10.77 -3.47
N ALA A 390 -11.73 9.79 -3.09
CA ALA A 390 -11.99 8.38 -3.32
C ALA A 390 -13.23 7.87 -2.56
N ASP A 391 -13.46 8.39 -1.35
CA ASP A 391 -14.66 8.07 -0.57
C ASP A 391 -15.91 8.80 -1.11
N TYR A 392 -15.80 10.10 -1.42
CA TYR A 392 -16.90 10.90 -1.96
C TYR A 392 -17.49 10.31 -3.25
N ASP A 393 -16.63 9.82 -4.14
CA ASP A 393 -17.05 9.20 -5.41
C ASP A 393 -17.97 7.99 -5.25
N LEU A 394 -17.86 7.24 -4.15
CA LEU A 394 -18.62 6.01 -3.92
C LEU A 394 -19.71 6.16 -2.86
N VAL A 395 -19.52 7.06 -1.90
CA VAL A 395 -20.42 7.26 -0.75
C VAL A 395 -20.57 8.77 -0.49
N PRO A 396 -21.19 9.51 -1.42
CA PRO A 396 -21.27 10.98 -1.31
C PRO A 396 -22.06 11.45 -0.08
N ASP A 397 -22.98 10.64 0.45
CA ASP A 397 -23.84 10.97 1.59
C ASP A 397 -23.14 10.88 2.96
N ASP A 398 -22.05 10.12 3.09
CA ASP A 398 -21.23 9.91 4.30
C ASP A 398 -21.98 10.08 5.65
N PRO A 399 -22.94 9.19 5.95
CA PRO A 399 -23.83 9.37 7.10
C PRO A 399 -23.13 9.29 8.47
N TRP A 400 -21.86 8.91 8.50
CA TRP A 400 -21.07 8.79 9.74
C TRP A 400 -19.89 9.76 9.82
N ASP A 401 -19.77 10.66 8.83
CA ASP A 401 -18.74 11.70 8.77
C ASP A 401 -17.31 11.12 8.84
N TYR A 402 -17.03 10.13 7.99
CA TYR A 402 -15.68 9.60 7.77
C TYR A 402 -14.74 10.69 7.28
N ARG A 403 -15.19 11.49 6.32
CA ARG A 403 -14.38 12.53 5.69
C ARG A 403 -14.05 13.63 6.69
N GLY A 404 -15.00 14.10 7.50
CA GLY A 404 -14.73 15.05 8.58
C GLY A 404 -13.75 14.49 9.61
N ALA A 405 -13.88 13.23 10.01
CA ALA A 405 -12.95 12.59 10.95
C ALA A 405 -11.51 12.53 10.41
N LEU A 406 -11.33 12.22 9.12
CA LEU A 406 -10.03 12.24 8.45
C LEU A 406 -9.45 13.65 8.36
N ILE A 407 -10.24 14.62 7.94
CA ILE A 407 -9.83 16.04 7.86
C ILE A 407 -9.36 16.54 9.22
N ASP A 408 -10.12 16.27 10.27
CA ASP A 408 -9.78 16.70 11.63
C ASP A 408 -8.50 16.04 12.13
N ALA A 409 -8.35 14.73 11.93
CA ALA A 409 -7.17 14.00 12.38
C ALA A 409 -5.88 14.44 11.68
N PHE A 410 -5.94 14.76 10.37
CA PHE A 410 -4.82 15.31 9.61
C PHE A 410 -4.49 16.74 10.06
N ARG A 411 -5.51 17.58 10.26
CA ARG A 411 -5.37 18.95 10.77
C ARG A 411 -4.67 18.99 12.13
N ARG A 412 -5.06 18.11 13.07
CA ARG A 412 -4.46 18.01 14.41
C ARG A 412 -2.96 17.71 14.39
N ARG A 413 -2.46 17.12 13.30
CA ARG A 413 -1.06 16.76 13.08
C ARG A 413 -0.34 17.72 12.14
N ARG A 414 -0.97 18.86 11.79
CA ARG A 414 -0.45 19.90 10.88
C ARG A 414 -0.16 19.39 9.47
N ILE A 415 -0.92 18.41 9.00
CA ILE A 415 -0.86 17.95 7.61
C ILE A 415 -1.84 18.79 6.79
N TYR A 416 -1.31 19.59 5.87
CA TYR A 416 -2.09 20.52 5.06
C TYR A 416 -1.81 20.32 3.57
N PRO A 417 -2.83 20.23 2.71
CA PRO A 417 -2.65 20.27 1.26
C PRO A 417 -2.31 21.69 0.80
N SER A 418 -1.18 21.86 0.12
CA SER A 418 -0.73 23.15 -0.42
C SER A 418 -1.60 23.67 -1.58
N SER A 419 -2.31 22.77 -2.26
CA SER A 419 -3.16 23.08 -3.43
C SER A 419 -4.62 23.39 -3.08
N ALA A 420 -5.02 23.25 -1.81
CA ALA A 420 -6.39 23.51 -1.36
C ALA A 420 -6.52 24.91 -0.74
N SER A 421 -7.64 25.59 -0.98
CA SER A 421 -7.94 26.89 -0.37
C SER A 421 -8.38 26.83 1.09
N SER A 422 -8.91 25.67 1.53
CA SER A 422 -9.42 25.42 2.87
C SER A 422 -9.45 23.93 3.17
N LEU A 423 -9.62 23.58 4.45
CA LEU A 423 -9.85 22.21 4.91
C LEU A 423 -11.34 21.84 4.96
N SER A 424 -12.13 22.34 4.00
CA SER A 424 -13.52 21.89 3.82
C SER A 424 -13.54 20.72 2.85
N GLU A 425 -14.52 19.83 2.99
CA GLU A 425 -14.67 18.66 2.13
C GLU A 425 -14.65 19.03 0.65
N ASP A 426 -15.42 20.04 0.25
CA ASP A 426 -15.53 20.51 -1.13
C ASP A 426 -14.19 21.06 -1.67
N ALA A 427 -13.40 21.75 -0.86
CA ALA A 427 -12.11 22.30 -1.26
C ALA A 427 -11.05 21.20 -1.42
N LEU A 428 -11.19 20.09 -0.70
CA LEU A 428 -10.28 18.95 -0.73
C LEU A 428 -10.53 18.01 -1.90
N LEU A 429 -11.73 18.00 -2.49
CA LEU A 429 -12.02 17.21 -3.69
C LEU A 429 -11.08 17.59 -4.84
N TRP A 430 -10.55 16.58 -5.53
CA TRP A 430 -9.91 16.78 -6.82
C TRP A 430 -10.91 17.33 -7.84
N ARG A 431 -10.39 18.05 -8.83
CA ARG A 431 -11.22 18.77 -9.80
C ARG A 431 -11.01 18.22 -11.22
N PRO A 432 -12.01 18.35 -12.11
CA PRO A 432 -11.81 18.14 -13.53
C PRO A 432 -10.82 19.15 -14.10
N PRO A 433 -10.35 18.95 -15.35
CA PRO A 433 -9.55 19.94 -16.08
C PRO A 433 -10.19 21.33 -16.08
N ARG A 434 -9.35 22.37 -16.06
CA ARG A 434 -9.76 23.79 -16.00
C ARG A 434 -10.40 24.27 -17.29
N ILE A 435 -10.08 23.62 -18.40
CA ILE A 435 -10.69 23.87 -19.71
C ILE A 435 -11.63 22.73 -20.08
N ALA A 436 -12.62 23.01 -20.92
CA ALA A 436 -13.49 21.98 -21.46
C ALA A 436 -12.69 21.06 -22.37
N MET A 437 -12.64 19.78 -22.02
CA MET A 437 -11.92 18.74 -22.75
C MET A 437 -12.93 17.87 -23.52
N PRO A 438 -12.69 17.54 -24.80
CA PRO A 438 -13.53 16.58 -25.51
C PRO A 438 -13.43 15.19 -24.87
N LYS A 439 -14.40 14.32 -25.15
CA LYS A 439 -14.29 12.91 -24.75
C LYS A 439 -13.19 12.21 -25.56
N ILE A 440 -12.58 11.20 -24.96
CA ILE A 440 -11.61 10.34 -25.64
C ILE A 440 -12.40 9.18 -26.27
N GLU A 441 -12.71 9.27 -27.56
CA GLU A 441 -13.67 8.40 -28.27
C GLU A 441 -13.37 6.90 -28.14
N ASP A 442 -12.09 6.49 -28.10
CA ASP A 442 -11.68 5.07 -28.02
C ASP A 442 -11.46 4.56 -26.58
N MET A 443 -11.79 5.37 -25.56
CA MET A 443 -11.66 5.00 -24.15
C MET A 443 -13.00 4.78 -23.44
N ASP A 444 -14.08 4.52 -24.21
CA ASP A 444 -15.34 4.03 -23.64
C ASP A 444 -15.12 2.64 -23.01
N ILE A 445 -15.49 2.49 -21.74
CA ILE A 445 -15.28 1.26 -20.97
C ILE A 445 -16.07 0.09 -21.55
N ALA A 446 -17.17 0.33 -22.27
CA ALA A 446 -17.88 -0.71 -23.00
C ALA A 446 -17.00 -1.36 -24.09
N ALA A 447 -16.00 -0.64 -24.61
CA ALA A 447 -15.01 -1.15 -25.54
C ALA A 447 -13.83 -1.86 -24.86
N LEU A 448 -13.53 -1.52 -23.59
CA LEU A 448 -12.43 -2.11 -22.81
C LEU A 448 -12.77 -3.54 -22.36
N ARG A 449 -12.23 -4.53 -23.08
CA ARG A 449 -12.36 -5.97 -22.74
C ARG A 449 -11.32 -6.46 -21.73
N LEU A 450 -10.48 -5.55 -21.25
CA LEU A 450 -9.30 -5.77 -20.41
C LEU A 450 -9.51 -6.60 -19.12
N SER A 451 -10.74 -6.79 -18.62
CA SER A 451 -10.96 -7.48 -17.33
C SER A 451 -11.28 -8.96 -17.42
N ASP A 452 -11.75 -9.45 -18.57
CA ASP A 452 -12.39 -10.78 -18.65
C ASP A 452 -11.68 -11.75 -19.62
N ASP A 453 -10.68 -11.29 -20.38
CA ASP A 453 -9.92 -12.13 -21.32
C ASP A 453 -8.75 -12.82 -20.61
N THR A 454 -8.62 -14.15 -20.74
CA THR A 454 -7.46 -14.87 -20.19
C THR A 454 -6.21 -14.73 -21.07
N ASP A 455 -6.35 -14.19 -22.28
CA ASP A 455 -5.23 -13.98 -23.20
C ASP A 455 -4.43 -12.71 -22.86
N THR A 456 -3.34 -12.89 -22.10
CA THR A 456 -2.40 -11.81 -21.75
C THR A 456 -1.84 -11.05 -22.95
N ALA A 457 -1.65 -11.70 -24.11
CA ALA A 457 -1.02 -11.04 -25.26
C ALA A 457 -1.98 -10.03 -25.89
N LYS A 458 -3.25 -10.41 -26.02
CA LYS A 458 -4.30 -9.54 -26.53
C LYS A 458 -4.60 -8.37 -25.59
N GLN A 459 -4.55 -8.59 -24.27
CA GLN A 459 -4.65 -7.50 -23.29
C GLN A 459 -3.53 -6.47 -23.48
N VAL A 460 -2.29 -6.91 -23.71
CA VAL A 460 -1.15 -6.02 -23.95
C VAL A 460 -1.35 -5.23 -25.26
N GLU A 461 -1.81 -5.87 -26.34
CA GLU A 461 -2.10 -5.19 -27.62
C GLU A 461 -3.18 -4.11 -27.48
N GLU A 462 -4.25 -4.41 -26.74
CA GLU A 462 -5.33 -3.46 -26.44
C GLU A 462 -4.79 -2.27 -25.61
N LEU A 463 -4.00 -2.53 -24.56
CA LEU A 463 -3.37 -1.48 -23.75
C LEU A 463 -2.43 -0.58 -24.57
N LEU A 464 -1.66 -1.14 -25.51
CA LEU A 464 -0.78 -0.37 -26.38
C LEU A 464 -1.57 0.53 -27.34
N THR A 465 -2.66 0.03 -27.91
CA THR A 465 -3.56 0.81 -28.76
C THR A 465 -4.12 2.01 -27.99
N LEU A 466 -4.61 1.77 -26.78
CA LEU A 466 -5.14 2.81 -25.89
C LEU A 466 -4.06 3.81 -25.46
N ALA A 467 -2.84 3.36 -25.22
CA ALA A 467 -1.71 4.24 -24.89
C ALA A 467 -1.35 5.16 -26.06
N HIS A 468 -1.46 4.70 -27.31
CA HIS A 468 -1.29 5.55 -28.49
C HIS A 468 -2.38 6.62 -28.63
N VAL A 469 -3.66 6.24 -28.42
CA VAL A 469 -4.78 7.18 -28.42
C VAL A 469 -4.55 8.26 -27.37
N LEU A 470 -4.24 7.86 -26.14
CA LEU A 470 -4.01 8.76 -25.03
C LEU A 470 -2.78 9.65 -25.26
N GLY A 471 -1.64 9.08 -25.69
CA GLY A 471 -0.42 9.83 -25.97
C GLY A 471 -0.65 10.93 -27.01
N THR A 472 -1.40 10.61 -28.07
CA THR A 472 -1.80 11.58 -29.11
C THR A 472 -2.75 12.65 -28.56
N TYR A 473 -3.66 12.26 -27.67
CA TYR A 473 -4.64 13.16 -27.07
C TYR A 473 -4.00 14.20 -26.13
N VAL A 474 -3.06 13.78 -25.29
CA VAL A 474 -2.46 14.64 -24.23
C VAL A 474 -1.33 15.52 -24.73
N THR A 475 -0.72 15.18 -25.87
CA THR A 475 0.37 15.95 -26.48
C THR A 475 -0.09 17.12 -27.33
N GLN A 476 -1.39 17.37 -27.43
CA GLN A 476 -1.90 18.55 -28.13
C GLN A 476 -1.51 19.84 -27.38
N PRO A 477 -0.96 20.86 -28.07
CA PRO A 477 -0.37 22.03 -27.41
C PRO A 477 -1.32 22.80 -26.46
N ASP A 478 -2.62 22.83 -26.78
CA ASP A 478 -3.68 23.47 -25.98
C ASP A 478 -4.03 22.71 -24.70
N ARG A 479 -3.54 21.47 -24.55
CA ARG A 479 -3.92 20.54 -23.46
C ARG A 479 -2.81 20.20 -22.49
N LEU A 480 -1.54 20.35 -22.89
CA LEU A 480 -0.37 19.92 -22.11
C LEU A 480 -0.42 20.35 -20.63
N GLN A 481 -0.83 21.60 -20.38
CA GLN A 481 -0.88 22.14 -19.01
C GLN A 481 -1.91 21.44 -18.12
N GLU A 482 -2.99 20.92 -18.68
CA GLU A 482 -4.00 20.16 -17.92
C GLU A 482 -3.52 18.78 -17.50
N PHE A 483 -2.39 18.32 -18.06
CA PHE A 483 -1.70 17.09 -17.70
C PHE A 483 -0.36 17.33 -16.99
N GLY A 484 -0.07 18.58 -16.60
CA GLY A 484 1.19 18.93 -15.95
C GLY A 484 2.43 18.81 -16.85
N LEU A 485 2.23 18.87 -18.17
CA LEU A 485 3.26 18.70 -19.20
C LEU A 485 3.71 20.05 -19.78
N ALA A 486 4.88 20.07 -20.42
CA ALA A 486 5.43 21.23 -21.11
C ALA A 486 6.06 20.85 -22.46
N LEU A 487 6.12 21.82 -23.38
CA LEU A 487 6.86 21.67 -24.64
C LEU A 487 8.36 21.88 -24.40
N PRO A 488 9.23 21.22 -25.19
CA PRO A 488 10.64 21.59 -25.27
C PRO A 488 10.80 23.09 -25.58
N GLY A 489 11.63 23.78 -24.80
CA GLY A 489 11.87 25.22 -24.95
C GLY A 489 10.80 26.13 -24.31
N ASP A 490 9.85 25.59 -23.54
CA ASP A 490 8.93 26.40 -22.74
C ASP A 490 9.72 27.37 -21.84
N PRO A 491 9.44 28.70 -21.87
CA PRO A 491 10.19 29.69 -21.09
C PRO A 491 10.25 29.40 -19.58
N ARG A 492 9.26 28.68 -19.04
CA ARG A 492 9.19 28.31 -17.61
C ARG A 492 10.19 27.22 -17.22
N LEU A 493 10.84 26.57 -18.20
CA LEU A 493 11.90 25.59 -17.97
C LEU A 493 13.24 26.25 -17.63
N ASP A 494 13.41 27.56 -17.84
CA ASP A 494 14.65 28.28 -17.49
C ASP A 494 15.93 27.61 -18.05
N GLY A 495 15.85 27.15 -19.30
CA GLY A 495 16.94 26.46 -20.00
C GLY A 495 17.05 24.96 -19.74
N ASP A 496 16.24 24.39 -18.84
CA ASP A 496 16.17 22.95 -18.62
C ASP A 496 15.53 22.21 -19.80
N HIS A 497 15.85 20.92 -19.91
CA HIS A 497 15.28 20.04 -20.92
C HIS A 497 14.11 19.24 -20.35
N VAL A 498 13.12 18.94 -21.18
CA VAL A 498 12.05 17.99 -20.87
C VAL A 498 12.01 16.91 -21.92
N ASP A 499 11.87 15.66 -21.46
CA ASP A 499 11.69 14.52 -22.34
C ASP A 499 10.29 14.52 -22.95
N ALA A 500 10.04 13.65 -23.92
CA ALA A 500 8.69 13.45 -24.42
C ALA A 500 7.77 12.89 -23.31
N PRO A 501 6.50 13.34 -23.21
CA PRO A 501 5.54 12.77 -22.27
C PRO A 501 5.41 11.26 -22.42
N CYS A 502 5.28 10.54 -21.32
CA CYS A 502 5.23 9.09 -21.28
C CYS A 502 3.92 8.62 -20.66
N VAL A 503 3.18 7.77 -21.38
CA VAL A 503 2.04 7.04 -20.83
C VAL A 503 2.58 5.87 -20.01
N GLN A 504 2.36 5.94 -18.69
CA GLN A 504 2.92 4.99 -17.72
C GLN A 504 2.01 3.79 -17.50
N SER A 505 0.70 4.03 -17.32
CA SER A 505 -0.26 2.98 -17.01
C SER A 505 -1.67 3.35 -17.44
N ILE A 506 -2.47 2.34 -17.77
CA ILE A 506 -3.91 2.43 -18.06
C ILE A 506 -4.58 1.26 -17.32
N ARG A 507 -5.46 1.56 -16.38
CA ARG A 507 -5.98 0.56 -15.45
C ARG A 507 -7.49 0.72 -15.28
N PRO A 508 -8.31 -0.23 -15.78
CA PRO A 508 -9.74 -0.23 -15.48
C PRO A 508 -9.96 -0.56 -14.01
N ALA A 509 -10.92 0.10 -13.37
CA ALA A 509 -11.30 -0.12 -11.98
C ALA A 509 -12.82 -0.34 -11.90
N ARG A 510 -13.26 -1.48 -11.34
CA ARG A 510 -14.68 -1.82 -11.13
C ARG A 510 -14.97 -1.94 -9.64
N ARG A 511 -15.44 -0.86 -9.04
CA ARG A 511 -15.60 -0.76 -7.59
C ARG A 511 -17.07 -0.88 -7.20
N VAL A 512 -17.34 -1.64 -6.15
CA VAL A 512 -18.70 -1.79 -5.60
C VAL A 512 -18.87 -0.87 -4.40
N ALA A 513 -19.86 0.01 -4.48
CA ALA A 513 -20.30 0.84 -3.36
C ALA A 513 -21.05 0.00 -2.30
N PRO A 514 -21.14 0.45 -1.04
CA PRO A 514 -21.85 -0.29 0.02
C PRO A 514 -23.30 -0.62 -0.29
N GLN A 515 -23.95 0.16 -1.16
CA GLN A 515 -25.34 -0.05 -1.62
C GLN A 515 -25.46 -1.00 -2.82
N GLY A 516 -24.35 -1.59 -3.29
CA GLY A 516 -24.31 -2.54 -4.40
C GLY A 516 -24.17 -1.90 -5.79
N GLN A 517 -24.12 -0.57 -5.89
CA GLN A 517 -23.85 0.11 -7.15
C GLN A 517 -22.40 -0.12 -7.60
N VAL A 518 -22.19 -0.34 -8.90
CA VAL A 518 -20.87 -0.52 -9.48
C VAL A 518 -20.43 0.80 -10.12
N ALA A 519 -19.37 1.40 -9.58
CA ALA A 519 -18.66 2.50 -10.23
C ALA A 519 -17.55 1.90 -11.10
N THR A 520 -17.48 2.36 -12.35
CA THR A 520 -16.42 1.94 -13.26
C THR A 520 -15.68 3.15 -13.77
N ASP A 521 -14.36 3.13 -13.63
CA ASP A 521 -13.48 4.21 -14.06
C ASP A 521 -12.24 3.63 -14.74
N VAL A 522 -11.53 4.45 -15.52
CA VAL A 522 -10.18 4.14 -16.00
C VAL A 522 -9.20 5.10 -15.33
N VAL A 523 -8.22 4.53 -14.63
CA VAL A 523 -7.14 5.28 -14.00
C VAL A 523 -5.94 5.25 -14.93
N VAL A 524 -5.45 6.43 -15.27
CA VAL A 524 -4.38 6.65 -16.24
C VAL A 524 -3.26 7.45 -15.60
N GLU A 525 -2.03 7.05 -15.84
CA GLU A 525 -0.84 7.78 -15.41
C GLU A 525 -0.03 8.26 -16.60
N ILE A 526 0.23 9.56 -16.64
CA ILE A 526 1.08 10.20 -17.65
C ILE A 526 2.14 11.01 -16.92
N THR A 527 3.39 10.87 -17.31
CA THR A 527 4.50 11.62 -16.72
C THR A 527 5.39 12.26 -17.76
N GLN A 528 6.19 13.22 -17.34
CA GLN A 528 7.26 13.80 -18.13
C GLN A 528 8.46 14.06 -17.22
N ALA A 529 9.64 13.66 -17.67
CA ALA A 529 10.88 13.95 -16.97
C ALA A 529 11.38 15.35 -17.34
N ARG A 530 11.83 16.10 -16.34
CA ARG A 530 12.59 17.35 -16.52
C ARG A 530 14.03 17.12 -16.07
N GLN A 531 14.96 17.36 -16.98
CA GLN A 531 16.39 17.29 -16.75
C GLN A 531 16.89 18.69 -16.37
N VAL A 532 17.22 18.87 -15.09
CA VAL A 532 17.75 20.14 -14.58
C VAL A 532 19.26 20.15 -14.78
N ALA A 533 19.74 21.13 -15.56
CA ALA A 533 21.15 21.23 -15.87
C ALA A 533 21.99 21.58 -14.63
N PRO A 534 23.21 21.04 -14.49
CA PRO A 534 24.13 21.44 -13.45
C PRO A 534 24.51 22.93 -13.59
N ARG A 535 24.58 23.63 -12.46
CA ARG A 535 25.07 25.01 -12.34
C ARG A 535 26.29 25.05 -11.41
N PRO A 536 27.12 26.11 -11.41
CA PRO A 536 28.26 26.21 -10.50
C PRO A 536 27.84 26.02 -9.03
N GLY A 537 28.42 25.02 -8.34
CA GLY A 537 28.08 24.67 -6.96
C GLY A 537 26.71 24.00 -6.76
N GLN A 538 26.06 23.60 -7.86
CA GLN A 538 24.67 23.17 -7.89
C GLN A 538 24.53 21.97 -8.85
N PRO A 539 24.66 20.73 -8.36
CA PRO A 539 24.55 19.55 -9.20
C PRO A 539 23.22 19.50 -9.96
N GLY A 540 23.25 18.91 -11.16
CA GLY A 540 22.07 18.64 -11.96
C GLY A 540 21.26 17.47 -11.38
N PHE A 541 20.02 17.32 -11.80
CA PHE A 541 19.17 16.21 -11.39
C PHE A 541 17.97 16.03 -12.32
N GLU A 542 17.38 14.85 -12.29
CA GLU A 542 16.12 14.54 -12.94
C GLU A 542 14.98 14.61 -11.92
N PHE A 543 13.79 15.04 -12.35
CA PHE A 543 12.55 14.75 -11.62
C PHE A 543 11.36 14.59 -12.58
N HIS A 544 10.36 13.85 -12.12
CA HIS A 544 9.13 13.59 -12.87
C HIS A 544 8.00 14.52 -12.45
N GLY A 545 7.30 15.09 -13.42
CA GLY A 545 5.96 15.66 -13.28
C GLY A 545 4.95 14.89 -14.13
N GLY A 546 3.70 15.39 -14.21
CA GLY A 546 2.63 14.82 -15.02
C GLY A 546 1.27 14.89 -14.34
N ALA A 547 0.38 13.97 -14.74
CA ALA A 547 -0.95 13.84 -14.15
C ALA A 547 -1.40 12.38 -14.00
N THR A 548 -2.20 12.18 -12.95
CA THR A 548 -3.10 11.03 -12.84
C THR A 548 -4.48 11.47 -13.30
N VAL A 549 -5.03 10.76 -14.27
CA VAL A 549 -6.28 11.10 -14.93
C VAL A 549 -7.28 10.00 -14.63
N ILE A 550 -8.45 10.39 -14.14
CA ILE A 550 -9.55 9.46 -13.91
C ILE A 550 -10.62 9.73 -14.96
N LEU A 551 -10.85 8.74 -15.81
CA LEU A 551 -11.84 8.77 -16.87
C LEU A 551 -13.11 8.06 -16.41
N GLY A 552 -14.26 8.66 -16.71
CA GLY A 552 -15.56 8.00 -16.57
C GLY A 552 -15.79 6.96 -17.67
N THR A 553 -16.91 6.25 -17.57
CA THR A 553 -17.30 5.21 -18.53
C THR A 553 -17.43 5.70 -19.97
N ASP A 554 -17.74 6.99 -20.17
CA ASP A 554 -17.98 7.63 -21.46
C ASP A 554 -16.70 8.26 -22.09
N GLY A 555 -15.54 7.97 -21.52
CA GLY A 555 -14.26 8.53 -21.95
C GLY A 555 -14.05 10.00 -21.59
N ARG A 556 -14.92 10.61 -20.75
CA ARG A 556 -14.70 11.96 -20.22
C ARG A 556 -13.78 11.97 -19.02
N ILE A 557 -12.96 13.01 -18.91
CA ILE A 557 -12.08 13.22 -17.76
C ILE A 557 -12.91 13.75 -16.58
N ARG A 558 -12.97 12.96 -15.50
CA ARG A 558 -13.60 13.36 -14.23
C ARG A 558 -12.63 14.14 -13.35
N TYR A 559 -11.37 13.69 -13.28
CA TYR A 559 -10.33 14.32 -12.47
C TYR A 559 -9.00 14.38 -13.22
N SER A 560 -8.27 15.50 -13.03
CA SER A 560 -6.85 15.61 -13.37
C SER A 560 -6.06 15.98 -12.13
N ILE A 561 -5.25 15.04 -11.64
CA ILE A 561 -4.46 15.17 -10.41
C ILE A 561 -3.01 15.40 -10.83
N LEU A 562 -2.58 16.66 -10.76
CA LEU A 562 -1.38 17.14 -11.46
C LEU A 562 -0.22 17.51 -10.52
N LYS A 563 0.99 17.22 -11.00
CA LYS A 563 2.26 17.75 -10.51
C LYS A 563 3.04 18.26 -11.72
N SER A 564 2.99 19.56 -11.98
CA SER A 564 3.52 20.11 -13.22
C SER A 564 5.06 20.14 -13.25
N VAL A 565 5.66 19.76 -14.39
CA VAL A 565 7.12 19.91 -14.63
C VAL A 565 7.58 21.38 -14.66
N VAL A 566 6.64 22.31 -14.85
CA VAL A 566 6.86 23.77 -14.84
C VAL A 566 6.22 24.44 -13.62
N SER A 567 5.93 23.68 -12.56
CA SER A 567 5.43 24.27 -11.32
C SER A 567 6.44 25.28 -10.76
N PRO A 568 5.99 26.47 -10.31
CA PRO A 568 6.84 27.39 -9.58
C PRO A 568 7.48 26.66 -8.39
N ASN A 569 8.74 26.99 -8.11
CA ASN A 569 9.54 26.44 -7.01
C ASN A 569 9.88 24.94 -7.05
N ALA A 570 9.31 24.12 -7.93
CA ALA A 570 9.57 22.67 -7.95
C ALA A 570 11.07 22.32 -8.04
N VAL A 571 11.83 23.05 -8.86
CA VAL A 571 13.29 22.88 -8.97
C VAL A 571 14.00 23.28 -7.68
N GLN A 572 13.60 24.38 -7.06
CA GLN A 572 14.22 24.89 -5.83
C GLN A 572 13.92 23.97 -4.64
N ASP A 573 12.67 23.54 -4.49
CA ASP A 573 12.22 22.62 -3.45
C ASP A 573 12.91 21.27 -3.58
N ARG A 574 12.98 20.72 -4.80
CA ARG A 574 13.68 19.47 -5.09
C ARG A 574 15.18 19.57 -4.77
N ARG A 575 15.83 20.68 -5.16
CA ARG A 575 17.24 20.93 -4.86
C ARG A 575 17.49 21.05 -3.36
N ALA A 576 16.61 21.75 -2.64
CA ALA A 576 16.71 21.90 -1.18
C ALA A 576 16.58 20.54 -0.48
N TRP A 577 15.64 19.70 -0.91
CA TRP A 577 15.48 18.35 -0.38
C TRP A 577 16.69 17.46 -0.69
N LEU A 578 17.20 17.46 -1.93
CA LEU A 578 18.38 16.68 -2.33
C LEU A 578 19.65 17.08 -1.54
N ALA A 579 19.73 18.33 -1.08
CA ALA A 579 20.81 18.81 -0.21
C ALA A 579 20.60 18.48 1.28
N SER A 580 19.40 18.02 1.67
CA SER A 580 19.07 17.72 3.07
C SER A 580 19.68 16.40 3.54
N PRO A 581 19.93 16.23 4.85
CA PRO A 581 20.37 14.95 5.41
C PRO A 581 19.43 13.78 5.08
N ALA A 582 18.13 14.04 4.94
CA ALA A 582 17.12 13.02 4.65
C ALA A 582 17.28 12.38 3.25
N ALA A 583 17.90 13.09 2.29
CA ALA A 583 18.12 12.56 0.94
C ALA A 583 19.41 11.74 0.81
N GLN A 584 20.40 11.94 1.70
CA GLN A 584 21.73 11.31 1.61
C GLN A 584 21.71 9.76 1.56
N PRO A 585 20.79 9.05 2.25
CA PRO A 585 20.72 7.58 2.16
C PRO A 585 20.23 7.07 0.80
N THR A 586 19.62 7.93 -0.01
CA THR A 586 18.90 7.54 -1.23
C THR A 586 19.45 8.19 -2.48
N TRP A 587 20.26 9.25 -2.33
CA TRP A 587 20.91 9.97 -3.43
C TRP A 587 22.39 10.21 -3.13
N ARG A 588 23.20 10.21 -4.17
CA ARG A 588 24.62 10.60 -4.12
C ARG A 588 24.94 11.55 -5.25
N VAL A 589 25.97 12.37 -5.08
CA VAL A 589 26.47 13.24 -6.15
C VAL A 589 27.63 12.55 -6.83
N GLU A 590 27.55 12.40 -8.15
CA GLU A 590 28.59 11.84 -9.00
C GLU A 590 28.67 12.68 -10.28
N GLU A 591 29.88 13.05 -10.71
CA GLU A 591 30.10 13.88 -11.92
C GLU A 591 29.21 15.14 -12.01
N ASN A 592 28.95 15.79 -10.86
CA ASN A 592 28.09 16.98 -10.74
C ASN A 592 26.60 16.74 -11.08
N ALA A 593 26.12 15.51 -10.92
CA ALA A 593 24.71 15.14 -10.98
C ALA A 593 24.29 14.34 -9.74
N TYR A 594 23.05 14.51 -9.29
CA TYR A 594 22.46 13.62 -8.30
C TYR A 594 22.01 12.32 -8.96
N LEU A 595 22.53 11.20 -8.46
CA LEU A 595 22.16 9.86 -8.87
C LEU A 595 21.49 9.11 -7.72
N ARG A 596 20.43 8.38 -8.04
CA ARG A 596 19.69 7.56 -7.08
C ARG A 596 20.53 6.33 -6.70
N GLN A 597 20.56 6.01 -5.41
CA GLN A 597 21.13 4.76 -4.93
C GLN A 597 20.18 3.59 -5.24
N ARG A 598 20.73 2.39 -5.42
CA ARG A 598 19.96 1.15 -5.59
C ARG A 598 19.47 0.64 -4.22
N ASP A 599 18.47 -0.23 -4.22
CA ASP A 599 17.92 -0.90 -3.02
C ASP A 599 17.46 0.05 -1.89
N LEU A 600 16.55 0.96 -2.26
CA LEU A 600 15.96 1.99 -1.41
C LEU A 600 15.42 1.48 -0.06
N LEU A 601 14.60 0.42 -0.06
CA LEU A 601 13.98 -0.08 1.18
C LEU A 601 15.02 -0.74 2.09
N LEU A 602 16.02 -1.42 1.51
CA LEU A 602 17.12 -1.99 2.29
C LEU A 602 17.92 -0.92 3.03
N SER A 603 18.16 0.25 2.40
CA SER A 603 18.88 1.34 3.07
C SER A 603 18.07 2.00 4.18
N LEU A 604 16.73 2.00 4.08
CA LEU A 604 15.84 2.51 5.12
C LEU A 604 15.81 1.63 6.37
N HIS A 605 15.68 0.32 6.21
CA HIS A 605 15.58 -0.59 7.35
C HIS A 605 16.93 -0.91 8.00
N ARG A 606 18.06 -0.42 7.46
CA ARG A 606 19.41 -0.56 8.08
C ARG A 606 19.75 0.54 9.07
N GLN A 607 18.97 1.62 9.14
CA GLN A 607 19.24 2.79 10.00
C GLN A 607 18.62 2.69 11.40
N ASP A 608 17.98 1.56 11.70
CA ASP A 608 17.04 1.40 12.82
C ASP A 608 17.55 0.56 13.99
#